data_AF-A0A078BJN8-F1
#
_entry.id   AF-A0A078BJN8-F1
#
_cell.length_a   1.000
_cell.length_b   1.000
_cell.length_c   1.000
_cell.angle_alpha   90.00
_cell.angle_beta   90.00
_cell.angle_gamma   90.00
#
_symmetry.space_group_name_H-M   'P 1'
#
loop_
_entity.id
_entity.type
_entity.pdbx_description
1 polymer ?
#
loop_
_entity_poly.entity_id
_entity_poly.type
_entity_poly.pdbx_seq_one_letter_code
_entity_poly.pdbx_strand_id
1 'polypeptide(L)'
;MTTLEIKFDLPDRLAREAKEAGLLTPGALSDLVREAMRRRAAQTLLAGSARASQSGSGAISLADIQAEVRAVRRERTATKSQTA
;
A
#
# COMPACT_ATOMS: atom_id res chain seq x y z
N MET A 1 -2.51 21.09 -2.64
CA MET A 1 -3.75 20.87 -1.88
C MET A 1 -4.76 20.25 -2.84
N THR A 2 -5.40 19.15 -2.45
CA THR A 2 -6.44 18.51 -3.26
C THR A 2 -7.74 18.60 -2.46
N THR A 3 -8.80 19.12 -3.08
CA THR A 3 -10.13 19.22 -2.48
C THR A 3 -11.01 18.14 -3.08
N LEU A 4 -11.72 17.40 -2.23
CA LEU A 4 -12.67 16.37 -2.62
C LEU A 4 -14.01 16.67 -1.94
N GLU A 5 -15.07 16.79 -2.74
CA GLU A 5 -16.43 16.89 -2.25
C GLU A 5 -17.06 15.49 -2.21
N ILE A 6 -17.66 15.13 -1.08
CA ILE A 6 -18.28 13.82 -0.88
C ILE A 6 -19.70 14.05 -0.36
N LYS A 7 -20.67 13.43 -1.03
CA LYS A 7 -22.06 13.35 -0.56
C LYS A 7 -22.39 11.89 -0.27
N PHE A 8 -22.89 11.62 0.93
CA PHE A 8 -23.33 10.30 1.35
C PHE A 8 -24.43 10.45 2.39
N ASP A 9 -25.37 9.50 2.39
CA ASP A 9 -26.47 9.50 3.33
C ASP A 9 -26.10 8.71 4.58
N LEU A 10 -26.37 9.31 5.73
CA LEU A 10 -26.19 8.69 7.03
C LEU A 10 -27.56 8.55 7.68
N PRO A 11 -27.84 7.44 8.39
CA PRO A 11 -29.01 7.38 9.26
C PRO A 11 -28.99 8.54 10.26
N ASP A 12 -30.12 9.22 10.47
CA ASP A 12 -30.20 10.44 11.28
C ASP A 12 -29.55 10.31 12.66
N ARG A 13 -29.77 9.16 13.32
CA ARG A 13 -29.16 8.85 14.61
C ARG A 13 -27.64 8.86 14.54
N LEU A 14 -27.08 8.17 13.54
CA LEU A 14 -25.64 8.09 13.33
C LEU A 14 -25.06 9.45 12.93
N ALA A 15 -25.75 10.22 12.09
CA ALA A 15 -25.33 11.56 11.72
C ALA A 15 -25.25 12.48 12.94
N ARG A 16 -26.23 12.40 13.85
CA ARG A 16 -26.23 13.18 15.09
C ARG A 16 -25.07 12.79 16.00
N GLU A 17 -24.91 11.50 16.28
CA GLU A 17 -23.83 10.97 17.13
C GLU A 17 -22.44 11.31 16.57
N ALA A 18 -22.23 11.14 15.26
CA ALA A 18 -20.97 11.48 14.60
C ALA A 18 -20.67 12.99 14.62
N LYS A 19 -21.72 13.83 14.48
CA LYS A 19 -21.59 15.29 14.57
C LYS A 19 -21.23 15.73 15.99
N GLU A 20 -21.93 15.20 16.99
CA GLU A 20 -21.67 15.47 18.42
C GLU A 20 -20.24 15.02 18.81
N ALA A 21 -19.75 13.93 18.24
CA ALA A 21 -18.38 13.45 18.40
C ALA A 21 -17.32 14.23 17.58
N GLY A 22 -17.72 15.22 16.78
CA GLY A 22 -16.80 16.02 15.95
C GLY A 22 -16.20 15.28 14.74
N LEU A 23 -16.74 14.10 14.39
CA LEU A 23 -16.21 13.24 13.34
C LEU A 23 -16.56 13.72 11.92
N LEU A 24 -17.54 14.62 11.78
CA LEU A 24 -17.98 15.19 10.49
C LEU A 24 -17.28 16.51 10.15
N THR A 25 -16.05 16.70 10.62
CA THR A 25 -15.22 17.87 10.30
C THR A 25 -14.17 17.54 9.25
N PRO A 26 -13.67 18.52 8.46
CA PRO A 26 -12.62 18.27 7.48
C PRO A 26 -11.36 17.64 8.08
N GLY A 27 -10.98 18.04 9.30
CA GLY A 27 -9.83 17.50 10.03
C GLY A 27 -10.02 16.03 10.40
N ALA A 28 -11.13 15.70 11.06
CA ALA A 28 -11.43 14.33 11.47
C ALA A 28 -11.55 13.37 10.27
N LEU A 29 -12.16 13.83 9.17
CA LEU A 29 -12.24 13.05 7.93
C LEU A 29 -10.86 12.85 7.29
N SER A 30 -9.98 13.86 7.34
CA SER A 30 -8.59 13.74 6.86
C SER A 30 -7.80 12.70 7.67
N ASP A 31 -7.99 12.69 8.98
CA ASP A 31 -7.36 11.72 9.87
C ASP A 31 -7.91 10.31 9.66
N LEU A 32 -9.22 10.17 9.41
CA LEU A 32 -9.84 8.90 9.04
C LEU A 32 -9.23 8.32 7.75
N VAL A 33 -9.06 9.15 6.72
CA VAL A 33 -8.43 8.73 5.45
C VAL A 33 -6.98 8.31 5.68
N ARG A 34 -6.21 9.11 6.44
CA ARG A 34 -4.82 8.79 6.78
C ARG A 34 -4.71 7.45 7.51
N GLU A 35 -5.60 7.21 8.46
CA GLU A 35 -5.63 5.97 9.23
C GLU A 35 -6.00 4.76 8.37
N ALA A 36 -7.01 4.91 7.49
CA ALA A 36 -7.36 3.87 6.52
C ALA A 36 -6.17 3.51 5.62
N MET A 37 -5.40 4.51 5.15
CA MET A 37 -4.18 4.28 4.37
C MET A 37 -3.12 3.51 5.17
N ARG A 38 -2.88 3.88 6.43
CA ARG A 38 -1.92 3.17 7.30
C ARG A 38 -2.30 1.71 7.49
N ARG A 39 -3.57 1.42 7.77
CA ARG A 39 -4.07 0.05 7.90
C ARG A 39 -3.88 -0.75 6.62
N ARG A 40 -4.19 -0.16 5.46
CA ARG A 40 -3.98 -0.81 4.16
C ARG A 40 -2.51 -1.11 3.88
N ALA A 41 -1.61 -0.20 4.22
CA ALA A 41 -0.17 -0.42 4.11
C ALA A 41 0.28 -1.59 4.99
N ALA A 42 -0.16 -1.63 6.26
CA ALA A 42 0.14 -2.73 7.18
C ALA A 42 -0.37 -4.08 6.65
N GLN A 43 -1.61 -4.14 6.15
CA GLN A 43 -2.17 -5.35 5.55
C GLN A 43 -1.36 -5.82 4.34
N THR A 44 -0.89 -4.89 3.51
CA THR A 44 -0.06 -5.20 2.34
C THR A 44 1.27 -5.83 2.77
N LEU A 45 1.91 -5.29 3.81
CA LEU A 45 3.13 -5.84 4.37
C LEU A 45 2.93 -7.24 4.94
N LEU A 46 1.86 -7.44 5.71
CA LEU A 46 1.52 -8.75 6.28
C LEU A 46 1.23 -9.79 5.18
N ALA A 47 0.51 -9.42 4.13
CA ALA A 47 0.28 -10.29 2.98
C ALA A 47 1.57 -10.64 2.23
N GLY A 48 2.49 -9.67 2.09
CA GLY A 48 3.83 -9.90 1.54
C GLY A 48 4.63 -10.90 2.37
N SER A 49 4.65 -10.70 3.70
CA SER A 49 5.30 -11.59 4.66
C SER A 49 4.75 -13.02 4.58
N ALA A 50 3.42 -13.17 4.59
CA ALA A 50 2.78 -14.49 4.49
C ALA A 50 3.19 -15.24 3.21
N ARG A 51 3.27 -14.55 2.06
CA ARG A 51 3.75 -15.15 0.80
C ARG A 51 5.21 -15.57 0.89
N ALA A 52 6.08 -14.75 1.48
CA ALA A 52 7.49 -15.06 1.65
C ALA A 52 7.72 -16.23 2.61
N SER A 53 6.95 -16.34 3.70
CA SER A 53 7.03 -17.48 4.61
C SER A 53 6.56 -18.79 3.97
N GLN A 54 5.61 -18.73 3.02
CA GLN A 54 5.13 -19.90 2.30
C GLN A 54 6.08 -20.38 1.19
N SER A 55 6.96 -19.52 0.66
CA SER A 55 7.83 -19.87 -0.47
C SER A 55 8.99 -20.80 -0.11
N GLY A 56 9.16 -21.17 1.16
CA GLY A 56 10.07 -22.23 1.60
C GLY A 56 11.53 -22.05 1.15
N SER A 57 11.96 -20.81 0.93
CA SER A 57 13.21 -20.52 0.26
C SER A 57 14.38 -20.88 1.18
N GLY A 58 15.20 -21.86 0.75
CA GLY A 58 16.44 -22.20 1.45
C GLY A 58 17.39 -21.00 1.52
N ALA A 59 18.29 -21.02 2.50
CA ALA A 59 19.31 -19.97 2.61
C ALA A 59 20.26 -20.05 1.40
N ILE A 60 20.19 -19.05 0.52
CA ILE A 60 21.15 -18.83 -0.57
C ILE A 60 22.11 -17.71 -0.18
N SER A 61 23.32 -17.73 -0.72
CA SER A 61 24.30 -16.69 -0.40
C SER A 61 23.91 -15.36 -1.07
N LEU A 62 24.27 -14.25 -0.43
CA LEU A 62 24.07 -12.93 -1.03
C LEU A 62 24.85 -12.77 -2.35
N ALA A 63 25.98 -13.46 -2.49
CA ALA A 63 26.79 -13.44 -3.70
C ALA A 63 26.04 -14.06 -4.90
N ASP A 64 25.35 -15.18 -4.67
CA ASP A 64 24.56 -15.87 -5.69
C ASP A 64 23.36 -15.01 -6.12
N ILE A 65 22.65 -14.41 -5.15
CA ILE A 65 21.57 -13.43 -5.42
C ILE A 65 22.10 -12.30 -6.31
N GLN A 66 23.24 -11.72 -5.96
CA GLN A 66 23.81 -10.61 -6.71
C GLN A 66 24.26 -11.00 -8.12
N ALA A 67 24.74 -12.24 -8.32
CA ALA A 67 25.10 -12.74 -9.64
C ALA A 67 23.85 -12.86 -10.53
N GLU A 68 22.78 -13.46 -10.00
CA GLU A 68 21.51 -13.65 -10.72
C GLU A 68 20.84 -12.31 -11.06
N VAL A 69 20.74 -11.39 -10.08
CA VAL A 69 20.17 -10.05 -10.30
C VAL A 69 20.95 -9.28 -11.36
N ARG A 70 22.29 -9.39 -11.38
CA ARG A 70 23.13 -8.74 -12.41
C ARG A 70 22.87 -9.32 -13.80
N ALA A 71 22.72 -10.64 -13.92
CA ALA A 71 22.40 -11.29 -15.19
C ALA A 71 21.06 -10.79 -15.75
N VAL A 72 19.99 -10.84 -14.95
CA VAL A 72 18.65 -10.37 -15.35
C VAL A 72 18.66 -8.89 -15.73
N ARG A 73 19.39 -8.05 -14.98
CA ARG A 73 19.50 -6.62 -15.30
C ARG A 73 20.18 -6.40 -16.66
N ARG A 74 21.29 -7.10 -16.94
CA ARG A 74 22.00 -7.00 -18.23
C ARG A 74 21.12 -7.41 -19.41
N GLU A 75 20.38 -8.50 -19.26
CA GLU A 75 19.43 -8.96 -20.26
C GLU A 75 18.38 -7.89 -20.56
N ARG A 76 17.76 -7.31 -19.52
CA ARG A 76 16.77 -6.23 -19.68
C ARG A 76 17.33 -5.00 -20.39
N THR A 77 18.57 -4.59 -20.08
CA THR A 77 19.20 -3.47 -20.78
C THR A 77 19.46 -3.80 -22.24
N ALA A 78 19.94 -5.01 -22.54
CA ALA A 78 20.20 -5.46 -23.90
C ALA A 78 18.91 -5.53 -24.75
N THR A 79 17.81 -6.06 -24.19
CA THR A 79 16.51 -6.08 -24.86
C THR A 79 16.00 -4.66 -25.12
N LYS A 80 16.12 -3.76 -24.14
CA LYS A 80 15.68 -2.36 -24.29
C LYS A 80 16.48 -1.60 -25.35
N SER A 81 17.77 -1.91 -25.50
CA SER A 81 18.64 -1.37 -26.55
C SER A 81 18.41 -1.98 -27.93
N GLN A 82 17.76 -3.14 -28.05
CA GLN A 82 17.38 -3.74 -29.34
C GLN A 82 16.01 -3.23 -29.85
N THR A 83 15.16 -2.71 -28.96
CA THR A 83 13.84 -2.17 -29.28
C THR A 83 13.79 -0.65 -29.41
N ALA A 84 14.93 0.03 -29.30
CA ALA A 84 15.08 1.49 -29.39
C ALA A 84 15.91 1.85 -30.63
#